data_AF-A0A845B0I8-F1
#
_entry.id   AF-A0A845B0I8-F1
#
_cell.length_a   1.000
_cell.length_b   1.000
_cell.length_c   1.000
_cell.angle_alpha   90.00
_cell.angle_beta   90.00
_cell.angle_gamma   90.00
#
_symmetry.space_group_name_H-M   'P 1'
#
loop_
_entity.id
_entity.type
_entity.pdbx_description
1 polymer ?
#
loop_
_entity_poly.entity_id
_entity_poly.type
_entity_poly.pdbx_seq_one_letter_code
_entity_poly.pdbx_strand_id
1 'polypeptide(L)' 'MKKFAFAALPLAMLAAACDGPAEEVGEEIDDVAEAQGEVIDERAEALEEMAEQAPTEAEAAELESQAETLEDTADGI' A
#
# COMPACT_ATOMS: atom_id res chain seq x y z
N MET A 1 41.26 9.34 -35.58
CA MET A 1 40.17 9.96 -34.78
C MET A 1 38.83 9.31 -35.15
N LYS A 2 37.91 9.16 -34.19
CA LYS A 2 36.57 8.51 -34.25
C LYS A 2 36.55 6.97 -34.26
N LYS A 3 36.64 6.33 -33.09
CA LYS A 3 36.25 4.91 -32.88
C LYS A 3 35.42 4.65 -31.62
N PHE A 4 35.01 5.68 -30.87
CA PHE A 4 34.41 5.50 -29.54
C PHE A 4 32.93 5.89 -29.42
N ALA A 5 32.20 6.03 -30.52
CA ALA A 5 30.82 6.54 -30.49
C ALA A 5 29.73 5.46 -30.21
N PHE A 6 30.08 4.17 -30.12
CA PHE A 6 29.07 3.09 -30.03
C PHE A 6 28.75 2.61 -28.61
N ALA A 7 29.41 3.12 -27.57
CA ALA A 7 29.23 2.64 -26.20
C ALA A 7 28.03 3.25 -25.45
N ALA A 8 27.45 4.36 -25.92
CA ALA A 8 26.38 5.07 -25.22
C ALA A 8 24.96 4.61 -25.58
N LEU A 9 24.79 3.92 -26.70
CA LEU A 9 23.48 3.50 -27.21
C LEU A 9 22.74 2.46 -26.33
N PRO A 10 23.40 1.43 -25.75
CA PRO A 10 22.70 0.49 -24.87
C PRO A 10 22.33 1.12 -23.51
N LEU A 11 23.01 2.19 -23.08
CA LEU A 11 22.71 2.87 -21.82
C LEU A 11 21.44 3.72 -21.89
N ALA A 12 21.11 4.26 -23.07
CA ALA A 12 19.91 5.06 -23.28
C ALA A 12 18.61 4.22 -23.32
N MET A 13 18.69 2.95 -23.73
CA MET A 13 17.56 2.01 -23.70
C MET A 13 17.24 1.48 -22.30
N LEU A 14 18.20 1.54 -21.36
CA LEU A 14 17.97 1.17 -19.96
C LEU A 14 17.20 2.23 -19.18
N ALA A 15 17.32 3.51 -19.54
CA ALA A 15 16.61 4.60 -18.86
C ALA A 15 15.10 4.64 -19.19
N ALA A 16 14.70 4.20 -20.39
CA ALA A 16 13.29 4.13 -20.79
C ALA A 16 12.57 2.86 -20.27
N ALA A 17 13.28 1.98 -19.57
CA ALA A 17 12.74 0.74 -19.00
C ALA A 17 12.36 0.87 -17.51
N CYS A 18 12.66 2.01 -16.89
CA CYS A 18 12.33 2.34 -15.49
C CYS A 18 11.42 3.58 -15.38
N ASP A 19 10.67 3.88 -16.45
CA ASP A 19 9.60 4.90 -16.43
C ASP A 19 8.65 4.59 -17.61
N GLY A 20 8.25 3.32 -17.70
CA GLY A 20 7.52 2.78 -18.84
C GLY A 20 6.01 2.69 -18.58
N PRO A 21 5.17 2.48 -19.62
CA PRO A 21 3.72 2.33 -19.44
C PRO A 21 3.29 1.19 -18.50
N ALA A 22 4.17 0.22 -18.26
CA ALA A 22 3.92 -0.86 -17.30
C ALA A 22 4.18 -0.43 -15.84
N GLU A 23 5.08 0.53 -15.63
CA GLU A 23 5.40 1.10 -14.32
C GLU A 23 4.31 2.08 -13.89
N GLU A 24 3.86 2.98 -14.77
CA GLU A 24 2.75 3.90 -14.50
C GLU A 24 1.45 3.14 -14.12
N VAL A 25 1.17 2.01 -14.77
CA VAL A 25 0.05 1.14 -14.39
C VAL A 25 0.30 0.40 -13.07
N GLY A 26 1.55 0.06 -12.76
CA GLY A 26 1.92 -0.53 -11.47
C GLY A 26 1.73 0.47 -10.33
N GLU A 27 2.19 1.69 -10.51
CA GLU A 27 1.99 2.81 -9.57
C GLU A 27 0.51 3.08 -9.34
N GLU A 28 -0.33 3.12 -10.39
CA GLU A 28 -1.78 3.33 -10.23
C GLU A 28 -2.46 2.17 -9.45
N ILE A 29 -1.94 0.94 -9.57
CA ILE A 29 -2.42 -0.21 -8.79
C ILE A 29 -2.00 -0.10 -7.33
N ASP A 30 -0.74 0.29 -7.08
CA ASP A 30 -0.20 0.47 -5.74
C ASP A 30 -0.93 1.61 -5.02
N ASP A 31 -1.20 2.74 -5.69
CA ASP A 31 -1.99 3.87 -5.16
C ASP A 31 -3.41 3.41 -4.73
N VAL A 32 -4.04 2.55 -5.52
CA VAL A 32 -5.37 1.99 -5.19
C VAL A 32 -5.31 0.99 -4.05
N ALA A 33 -4.23 0.22 -3.93
CA ALA A 33 -3.99 -0.68 -2.80
C ALA A 33 -3.79 0.13 -1.51
N GLU A 34 -2.94 1.16 -1.53
CA GLU A 34 -2.68 2.06 -0.40
C GLU A 34 -3.96 2.77 0.05
N ALA A 35 -4.74 3.33 -0.89
CA ALA A 35 -6.01 3.97 -0.57
C ALA A 35 -7.05 2.99 0.04
N GLN A 36 -7.00 1.71 -0.33
CA GLN A 36 -7.86 0.70 0.31
C GLN A 36 -7.37 0.33 1.71
N GLY A 37 -6.05 0.23 1.91
CA GLY A 37 -5.43 0.05 3.22
C GLY A 37 -5.85 1.15 4.19
N GLU A 38 -5.71 2.42 3.80
CA GLU A 38 -6.09 3.57 4.65
C GLU A 38 -7.57 3.52 5.08
N VAL A 39 -8.48 3.14 4.18
CA VAL A 39 -9.91 3.00 4.52
C VAL A 39 -10.16 1.85 5.49
N ILE A 40 -9.36 0.79 5.44
CA ILE A 40 -9.45 -0.33 6.37
C ILE A 40 -8.90 0.08 7.74
N ASP A 41 -7.76 0.78 7.78
CA ASP A 41 -7.18 1.32 9.01
C ASP A 41 -8.12 2.29 9.72
N GLU A 42 -8.73 3.25 9.00
CA GLU A 42 -9.74 4.16 9.58
C GLU A 42 -10.92 3.40 10.21
N ARG A 43 -11.29 2.24 9.66
CA ARG A 43 -12.34 1.39 10.23
C ARG A 43 -11.87 0.64 11.46
N ALA A 44 -10.61 0.19 11.48
CA ALA A 44 -10.01 -0.44 12.66
C ALA A 44 -9.98 0.57 13.82
N GLU A 45 -9.46 1.78 13.59
CA GLU A 45 -9.44 2.87 14.57
C GLU A 45 -10.85 3.19 15.10
N ALA A 46 -11.87 3.23 14.22
CA ALA A 46 -13.24 3.46 14.65
C ALA A 46 -13.78 2.33 15.55
N LEU A 47 -13.37 1.08 15.33
CA LEU A 47 -13.75 -0.05 16.19
C LEU A 47 -13.03 0.00 17.54
N GLU A 48 -11.77 0.42 17.57
CA GLU A 48 -11.04 0.65 18.82
C GLU A 48 -11.69 1.77 19.65
N GLU A 49 -12.07 2.90 19.03
CA GLU A 49 -12.77 3.98 19.73
C GLU A 49 -14.14 3.51 20.27
N MET A 50 -14.81 2.61 19.55
CA MET A 50 -16.04 1.97 20.05
C MET A 50 -15.75 1.01 21.20
N ALA A 51 -14.63 0.29 21.19
CA ALA A 51 -14.21 -0.61 22.25
C ALA A 51 -13.94 0.15 23.55
N GLU A 52 -13.29 1.32 23.48
CA GLU A 52 -13.07 2.20 24.64
C GLU A 52 -14.37 2.65 25.31
N GLN A 53 -15.44 2.76 24.52
CA GLN A 53 -16.77 3.19 24.98
C GLN A 53 -17.71 2.02 25.31
N ALA A 54 -17.25 0.77 25.13
CA ALA A 54 -18.09 -0.40 25.31
C ALA A 54 -18.58 -0.53 26.77
N PRO A 55 -19.84 -0.94 26.99
CA PRO A 55 -20.40 -1.02 28.35
C PRO A 55 -19.92 -2.25 29.13
N THR A 56 -19.27 -3.21 28.46
CA THR A 56 -18.73 -4.43 29.06
C THR A 56 -17.38 -4.78 28.46
N GLU A 57 -16.52 -5.42 29.25
CA GLU A 57 -15.21 -5.93 28.79
C GLU A 57 -15.35 -6.97 27.67
N ALA A 58 -16.44 -7.75 27.66
CA ALA A 58 -16.69 -8.73 26.61
C ALA A 58 -17.02 -8.07 25.26
N GLU A 59 -17.77 -6.97 25.25
CA GLU A 59 -17.99 -6.18 24.03
C GLU A 59 -16.71 -5.45 23.59
N ALA A 60 -15.94 -4.90 24.53
CA ALA A 60 -14.66 -4.26 24.21
C ALA A 60 -13.72 -5.25 23.50
N ALA A 61 -13.53 -6.45 24.07
CA ALA A 61 -12.65 -7.46 23.51
C ALA A 61 -13.10 -7.96 22.11
N GLU A 62 -14.41 -8.04 21.85
CA GLU A 62 -14.92 -8.41 20.52
C GLU A 62 -14.66 -7.29 19.49
N LEU A 63 -14.78 -6.03 19.89
CA LEU A 63 -14.49 -4.88 19.03
C LEU A 63 -12.99 -4.76 18.75
N GLU A 64 -12.14 -4.90 19.77
CA GLU A 64 -10.68 -4.97 19.63
C GLU A 64 -10.26 -6.12 18.71
N SER A 65 -10.84 -7.32 18.86
CA SER A 65 -10.53 -8.46 17.98
C SER A 65 -10.91 -8.22 16.53
N GLN A 66 -12.00 -7.47 16.27
CA GLN A 66 -12.38 -7.08 14.93
C GLN A 66 -11.44 -6.00 14.36
N ALA A 67 -11.00 -5.06 15.20
CA ALA A 67 -10.01 -4.05 14.81
C ALA A 67 -8.69 -4.72 14.39
N GLU A 68 -8.13 -5.63 15.19
CA GLU A 68 -6.90 -6.37 14.84
C GLU A 68 -7.05 -7.14 13.52
N THR A 69 -8.23 -7.72 13.26
CA THR A 69 -8.47 -8.44 11.99
C THR A 69 -8.43 -7.50 10.78
N LEU A 70 -8.89 -6.25 10.95
CA LEU A 70 -8.83 -5.23 9.91
C LEU A 70 -7.40 -4.73 9.70
N GLU A 71 -6.65 -4.47 10.77
CA GLU A 71 -5.23 -4.11 10.68
C GLU A 71 -4.40 -5.19 9.96
N ASP A 72 -4.59 -6.47 10.34
CA ASP A 72 -3.94 -7.61 9.67
C ASP A 72 -4.30 -7.67 8.16
N THR A 73 -5.49 -7.18 7.79
CA THR A 73 -5.92 -7.12 6.39
C THR A 73 -5.26 -5.95 5.67
N ALA A 74 -5.13 -4.79 6.30
CA ALA A 74 -4.46 -3.62 5.74
C ALA A 74 -2.96 -3.89 5.53
N ASP A 75 -2.29 -4.53 6.50
CA ASP A 75 -0.88 -4.94 6.39
C ASP A 75 -0.61 -5.95 5.25
N GLY A 76 -1.66 -6.66 4.82
CA GLY A 76 -1.59 -7.66 3.77
C GLY A 76 -1.87 -7.15 2.35
N ILE A 77 -2.25 -5.87 2.21
CA ILE A 77 -2.59 -5.20 0.95
C ILE A 77 -1.42 -4.31 0.53
#